data_AF-A0A1C9JBL4-F1
#
_entry.id   AF-A0A1C9JBL4-F1
#
_cell.length_a   1.000
_cell.length_b   1.000
_cell.length_c   1.000
_cell.angle_alpha   90.00
_cell.angle_beta   90.00
_cell.angle_gamma   90.00
#
_symmetry.space_group_name_H-M   'P 1'
#
loop_
_entity.id
_entity.type
_entity.pdbx_description
1 polymer ?
#
loop_
_entity_poly.entity_id
_entity_poly.type
_entity_poly.pdbx_seq_one_letter_code
_entity_poly.pdbx_strand_id
1 'polypeptide(L)'
;MTRHFIIKLYVYKPNRIKILRPFIKNFRFELIQFCEFWNLPIRPDSTNFKFDYKRNRVRLQLLPYIKYFFNSNLLKIIIQIQKILFIENQYYDLIIKKVFPWGLNSFFYLPKIFQYRIIHNLLISFNKKICFNEVNKIFYKIQK
;
A
#
# COMPACT_ATOMS: atom_id res chain seq x y z
N MET A 1 8.15 -19.92 14.51
CA MET A 1 8.41 -18.47 14.41
C MET A 1 7.44 -17.84 13.41
N THR A 2 6.46 -17.08 13.90
CA THR A 2 5.21 -16.79 13.19
C THR A 2 5.34 -15.68 12.13
N ARG A 3 5.36 -16.07 10.84
CA ARG A 3 5.38 -15.14 9.68
C ARG A 3 4.01 -14.45 9.50
N HIS A 4 3.74 -13.42 10.28
CA HIS A 4 2.59 -12.52 10.09
C HIS A 4 2.89 -11.47 9.02
N PHE A 5 2.65 -11.81 7.75
CA PHE A 5 2.60 -10.86 6.63
C PHE A 5 1.18 -10.37 6.41
N ILE A 6 0.92 -9.07 6.60
CA ILE A 6 -0.37 -8.47 6.27
C ILE A 6 -0.24 -7.68 4.98
N ILE A 7 -0.43 -8.39 3.87
CA ILE A 7 -0.70 -7.80 2.57
C ILE A 7 -2.05 -8.35 2.17
N LYS A 8 -2.97 -7.48 1.76
CA LYS A 8 -4.30 -7.90 1.28
C LYS A 8 -4.09 -8.92 0.14
N LEU A 9 -4.43 -10.18 0.40
CA LEU A 9 -4.45 -11.26 -0.61
C LEU A 9 -5.42 -10.95 -1.75
N TYR A 10 -6.35 -10.02 -1.51
CA TYR A 10 -7.40 -9.61 -2.43
C TYR A 10 -7.29 -8.13 -2.76
N VAL A 11 -7.34 -7.79 -4.05
CA VAL A 11 -7.58 -6.43 -4.52
C VAL A 11 -8.96 -6.37 -5.17
N TYR A 12 -9.78 -5.40 -4.75
CA TYR A 12 -11.06 -5.12 -5.38
C TYR A 12 -10.86 -4.14 -6.54
N LYS A 13 -11.33 -4.51 -7.73
CA LYS A 13 -11.45 -3.60 -8.89
C LYS A 13 -12.85 -2.97 -8.93
N PRO A 14 -13.04 -1.83 -9.64
CA PRO A 14 -14.32 -1.12 -9.72
C PRO A 14 -15.51 -2.01 -10.15
N ASN A 15 -15.26 -3.08 -10.91
CA ASN A 15 -16.30 -4.01 -11.36
C ASN A 15 -16.57 -5.17 -10.37
N ARG A 16 -16.29 -5.00 -9.08
CA ARG A 16 -16.44 -6.04 -8.02
C ARG A 16 -15.61 -7.33 -8.23
N ILE A 17 -14.67 -7.32 -9.17
CA ILE A 17 -13.76 -8.44 -9.39
C ILE A 17 -12.74 -8.50 -8.25
N LYS A 18 -12.66 -9.67 -7.60
CA LYS A 18 -11.65 -9.99 -6.59
C LYS A 18 -10.40 -10.56 -7.27
N ILE A 19 -9.29 -9.84 -7.19
CA ILE A 19 -7.98 -10.31 -7.70
C ILE A 19 -7.23 -10.99 -6.56
N LEU A 20 -6.97 -12.29 -6.71
CA LEU A 20 -6.13 -13.08 -5.81
C LEU A 20 -4.64 -12.83 -6.08
N ARG A 21 -3.87 -12.63 -5.01
CA ARG A 21 -2.40 -12.49 -5.05
C ARG A 21 -1.72 -13.53 -4.15
N PRO A 22 -1.70 -14.81 -4.54
CA PRO A 22 -1.21 -15.89 -3.69
C PRO A 22 0.26 -15.72 -3.28
N PHE A 23 1.11 -15.30 -4.21
CA PHE A 23 2.55 -15.18 -3.99
C PHE A 23 3.00 -13.86 -3.35
N ILE A 24 2.08 -13.07 -2.80
CA ILE A 24 2.39 -11.74 -2.26
C ILE A 24 3.31 -11.79 -1.03
N LYS A 25 3.29 -12.92 -0.30
CA LYS A 25 4.09 -13.15 0.91
C LYS A 25 5.43 -13.82 0.63
N ASN A 26 5.63 -14.30 -0.59
CA ASN A 26 6.82 -15.03 -0.98
C ASN A 26 7.83 -14.07 -1.61
N PHE A 27 9.10 -14.27 -1.30
CA PHE A 27 10.15 -13.54 -2.01
C PHE A 27 10.37 -14.14 -3.39
N ARG A 28 10.81 -13.31 -4.33
CA ARG A 28 11.15 -13.77 -5.68
C ARG A 28 12.24 -14.86 -5.67
N PHE A 29 13.20 -14.79 -4.75
CA PHE A 29 14.24 -15.83 -4.64
C PHE A 29 13.65 -17.17 -4.17
N GLU A 30 12.70 -17.17 -3.23
CA GLU A 30 12.03 -18.39 -2.76
C GLU A 30 11.26 -19.07 -3.90
N LEU A 31 10.61 -18.28 -4.76
CA LEU A 31 9.90 -18.78 -5.93
C LEU A 31 10.84 -19.36 -6.98
N ILE A 32 12.01 -18.75 -7.19
CA ILE A 32 13.03 -19.26 -8.11
C ILE A 32 13.57 -20.61 -7.60
N GLN A 33 13.94 -20.68 -6.31
CA GLN A 33 14.40 -21.92 -5.67
C GLN A 33 13.35 -23.03 -5.75
N PHE A 34 12.07 -22.69 -5.57
CA PHE A 34 10.98 -23.63 -5.75
C PHE A 34 10.92 -24.15 -7.19
N CYS A 35 11.00 -23.27 -8.20
CA CYS A 35 11.02 -23.69 -9.60
C CYS A 35 12.23 -24.57 -9.93
N GLU A 36 13.41 -24.24 -9.41
CA GLU A 36 14.64 -25.04 -9.59
C GLU A 36 14.52 -26.41 -8.94
N PHE A 37 14.04 -26.48 -7.70
CA PHE A 37 13.85 -27.75 -6.98
C PHE A 37 12.93 -28.72 -7.72
N TRP A 38 11.88 -28.21 -8.36
CA TRP A 38 10.92 -29.01 -9.12
C TRP A 38 11.21 -29.08 -10.63
N ASN A 39 12.36 -28.58 -11.09
CA ASN A 39 12.73 -28.50 -12.52
C ASN A 39 11.64 -27.86 -13.40
N LEU A 40 10.95 -26.83 -12.91
CA LEU A 40 9.90 -26.13 -13.65
C LEU A 40 10.50 -25.21 -14.73
N PRO A 41 9.96 -25.21 -15.96
CA PRO A 41 10.44 -24.32 -17.01
C PRO A 41 10.11 -22.85 -16.67
N ILE A 42 11.14 -22.01 -16.59
CA ILE A 42 11.00 -20.56 -16.35
C ILE A 42 11.17 -19.83 -17.69
N ARG A 43 10.14 -19.10 -18.13
CA ARG A 43 10.21 -18.27 -19.34
C ARG A 43 10.41 -16.78 -18.96
N PRO A 44 11.60 -16.20 -19.15
CA PRO A 44 11.81 -14.78 -18.87
C PRO A 44 11.10 -13.91 -19.92
N ASP A 45 10.34 -12.92 -19.46
CA ASP A 45 9.75 -11.88 -20.32
C ASP A 45 10.80 -10.79 -20.61
N SER A 46 10.97 -10.43 -21.89
CA SER A 46 11.93 -9.45 -22.38
C SER A 46 11.68 -8.04 -21.83
N THR A 47 10.43 -7.70 -21.51
CA THR A 47 10.08 -6.40 -20.93
C THR A 47 10.67 -6.18 -19.54
N ASN A 48 11.06 -7.26 -18.84
CA ASN A 48 11.67 -7.17 -17.52
C ASN A 48 13.02 -6.42 -17.52
N PHE A 49 13.71 -6.39 -18.65
CA PHE A 49 15.02 -5.75 -18.79
C PHE A 49 14.95 -4.28 -19.22
N LYS A 50 13.75 -3.77 -19.57
CA LYS A 50 13.56 -2.38 -20.01
C LYS A 50 13.54 -1.42 -18.83
N PHE A 51 14.29 -0.31 -18.94
CA PHE A 51 14.38 0.74 -17.92
C PHE A 51 13.37 1.88 -18.08
N ASP A 52 12.58 1.86 -19.15
CA ASP A 52 11.57 2.89 -19.48
C ASP A 52 10.50 2.99 -18.39
N TYR A 53 10.18 1.86 -17.77
CA TYR A 53 9.22 1.80 -16.68
C TYR A 53 9.88 2.22 -15.35
N LYS A 54 9.36 3.28 -14.71
CA LYS A 54 9.81 3.76 -13.39
C LYS A 54 9.91 2.62 -12.35
N ARG A 55 8.98 1.66 -12.35
CA ARG A 55 9.01 0.46 -11.50
C ARG A 55 10.22 -0.44 -11.78
N ASN A 56 10.55 -0.66 -13.05
CA ASN A 56 11.72 -1.47 -13.42
C ASN A 56 13.01 -0.78 -13.02
N ARG A 57 13.09 0.55 -13.16
CA ARG A 57 14.22 1.35 -12.68
C ARG A 57 14.43 1.20 -11.18
N VAL A 58 13.36 1.28 -10.39
CA VAL A 58 13.44 1.03 -8.94
C VAL A 58 13.94 -0.39 -8.65
N ARG A 59 13.45 -1.40 -9.38
CA ARG A 59 13.84 -2.81 -9.18
C ARG A 59 15.28 -3.10 -9.57
N LEU A 60 15.76 -2.56 -10.69
CA LEU A 60 17.03 -2.92 -11.30
C LEU A 60 18.19 -2.02 -10.87
N GLN A 61 17.92 -0.76 -10.51
CA GLN A 61 18.96 0.20 -10.15
C GLN A 61 18.88 0.58 -8.67
N LEU A 62 17.75 1.16 -8.25
CA LEU A 62 17.63 1.77 -6.92
C LEU A 62 17.70 0.73 -5.79
N LEU A 63 16.89 -0.33 -5.86
CA LEU A 63 16.84 -1.35 -4.80
C LEU A 63 18.19 -2.07 -4.63
N PRO A 64 18.87 -2.53 -5.70
CA PRO A 64 20.21 -3.13 -5.56
C PRO A 64 21.24 -2.15 -4.99
N TYR A 65 21.24 -0.91 -5.46
CA TYR A 65 22.16 0.13 -4.98
C TYR A 65 22.02 0.35 -3.47
N ILE A 66 20.79 0.59 -2.99
CA ILE A 66 20.58 0.83 -1.54
C ILE A 66 20.91 -0.43 -0.73
N LYS A 67 20.56 -1.61 -1.25
CA LYS A 67 20.85 -2.88 -0.57
C LYS A 67 22.34 -3.12 -0.41
N TYR A 68 23.14 -2.80 -1.43
CA TYR A 68 24.58 -3.03 -1.43
C TYR A 68 25.34 -2.01 -0.59
N PHE A 69 25.05 -0.71 -0.76
CA PHE A 69 25.83 0.35 -0.13
C PHE A 69 25.34 0.79 1.26
N PHE A 70 24.05 0.59 1.57
CA PHE A 70 23.48 1.09 2.83
C PHE A 70 23.04 -0.03 3.76
N ASN A 71 22.21 -0.97 3.27
CA ASN A 71 21.67 -2.00 4.15
C ASN A 71 21.24 -3.27 3.41
N SER A 72 21.96 -4.37 3.65
CA SER A 72 21.67 -5.69 3.07
C SER A 72 20.30 -6.25 3.50
N ASN A 73 19.79 -5.85 4.66
CA ASN A 73 18.49 -6.22 5.22
C ASN A 73 17.34 -5.25 4.85
N LEU A 74 17.56 -4.31 3.92
CA LEU A 74 16.57 -3.29 3.50
C LEU A 74 15.17 -3.85 3.26
N LEU A 75 15.04 -5.00 2.60
CA LEU A 75 13.74 -5.61 2.33
C LEU A 75 12.99 -5.99 3.61
N LYS A 76 13.69 -6.53 4.61
CA LYS A 76 13.09 -6.90 5.91
C LYS A 76 12.57 -5.65 6.64
N ILE A 77 13.33 -4.56 6.60
CA ILE A 77 12.96 -3.30 7.23
C ILE A 77 11.73 -2.70 6.54
N ILE A 78 11.69 -2.66 5.20
CA ILE A 78 10.53 -2.17 4.45
C ILE A 78 9.27 -2.99 4.81
N ILE A 79 9.40 -4.30 4.93
CA ILE A 79 8.29 -5.18 5.32
C ILE A 79 7.83 -4.86 6.76
N GLN A 80 8.75 -4.63 7.69
CA GLN A 80 8.41 -4.27 9.06
C GLN A 80 7.68 -2.92 9.12
N ILE A 81 8.20 -1.90 8.43
CA ILE A 81 7.56 -0.58 8.32
C ILE A 81 6.16 -0.72 7.71
N GLN A 82 6.03 -1.48 6.63
CA GLN A 82 4.73 -1.73 6.00
C GLN A 82 3.74 -2.37 6.98
N LYS A 83 4.19 -3.32 7.81
CA LYS A 83 3.34 -3.96 8.82
C LYS A 83 2.88 -2.96 9.89
N ILE A 84 3.79 -2.14 10.40
CA ILE A 84 3.48 -1.11 11.40
C ILE A 84 2.45 -0.13 10.81
N LEU A 85 2.73 0.44 9.64
CA LEU A 85 1.83 1.36 8.95
C LEU A 85 0.46 0.73 8.67
N PHE A 86 0.41 -0.56 8.34
CA PHE A 86 -0.85 -1.25 8.11
C PHE A 86 -1.70 -1.34 9.39
N ILE A 87 -1.08 -1.75 10.50
CA ILE A 87 -1.76 -1.89 11.79
C ILE A 87 -2.26 -0.52 12.27
N GLU A 88 -1.41 0.51 12.22
CA GLU A 88 -1.78 1.88 12.55
C GLU A 88 -2.96 2.36 11.70
N ASN A 89 -2.91 2.11 10.38
CA ASN A 89 -4.01 2.48 9.51
C ASN A 89 -5.30 1.75 9.86
N GLN A 90 -5.26 0.45 10.17
CA GLN A 90 -6.47 -0.26 10.61
C GLN A 90 -7.04 0.32 11.91
N TYR A 91 -6.17 0.64 12.86
CA TYR A 91 -6.57 1.23 14.13
C TYR A 91 -7.27 2.58 13.92
N TYR A 92 -6.71 3.46 13.09
CA TYR A 92 -7.34 4.73 12.74
C TYR A 92 -8.70 4.55 12.03
N ASP A 93 -8.83 3.57 11.14
CA ASP A 93 -10.12 3.29 10.49
C ASP A 93 -11.18 2.81 11.50
N LEU A 94 -10.78 2.05 12.52
CA LEU A 94 -11.67 1.64 13.61
C LEU A 94 -12.13 2.83 14.45
N ILE A 95 -11.22 3.75 14.79
CA ILE A 95 -11.56 4.99 15.50
C ILE A 95 -12.57 5.80 14.68
N ILE A 96 -12.29 6.02 13.39
CA ILE A 96 -13.19 6.79 12.52
C ILE A 96 -14.57 6.17 12.48
N LYS A 97 -14.69 4.85 12.34
CA LYS A 97 -15.99 4.16 12.36
C LYS A 97 -16.76 4.34 13.67
N LYS A 98 -16.07 4.43 14.81
CA LYS A 98 -16.71 4.66 16.11
C LYS A 98 -17.21 6.10 16.26
N VAL A 99 -16.46 7.07 15.73
CA VAL A 99 -16.73 8.51 15.89
C VAL A 99 -17.71 9.04 14.84
N PHE A 100 -17.65 8.54 13.61
CA PHE A 100 -18.49 9.01 12.49
C PHE A 100 -20.01 9.05 12.76
N PRO A 101 -20.63 8.08 13.48
CA PRO A 101 -22.06 8.16 13.75
C PRO A 101 -22.49 9.35 14.63
N TRP A 102 -21.56 10.12 15.21
CA TRP A 102 -21.86 11.18 16.18
C TRP A 102 -22.16 12.53 15.50
N GLY A 103 -22.36 12.52 14.17
CA GLY A 103 -22.90 13.64 13.39
C GLY A 103 -21.87 14.66 12.89
N LEU A 104 -22.21 15.35 11.79
CA LEU A 104 -21.36 16.34 11.09
C LEU A 104 -20.96 17.53 11.98
N ASN A 105 -21.78 17.88 12.98
CA ASN A 105 -21.50 19.01 13.89
C ASN A 105 -20.24 18.79 14.73
N SER A 106 -19.86 17.54 14.99
CA SER A 106 -18.64 17.18 15.72
C SER A 106 -17.37 17.21 14.84
N PHE A 107 -17.53 17.28 13.51
CA PHE A 107 -16.44 17.10 12.55
C PHE A 107 -15.31 18.11 12.74
N PHE A 108 -15.64 19.39 12.92
CA PHE A 108 -14.66 20.47 13.09
C PHE A 108 -13.88 20.38 14.40
N TYR A 109 -14.41 19.68 15.40
CA TYR A 109 -13.74 19.45 16.69
C TYR A 109 -12.77 18.27 16.65
N LEU A 110 -12.80 17.45 15.59
CA LEU A 110 -11.89 16.33 15.45
C LEU A 110 -10.46 16.80 15.13
N PRO A 111 -9.42 16.06 15.55
CA PRO A 111 -8.07 16.31 15.09
C PRO A 111 -7.99 16.33 13.57
N LYS A 112 -7.22 17.26 13.02
CA LYS A 112 -7.14 17.53 11.58
C LYS A 112 -6.84 16.27 10.74
N ILE A 113 -6.04 15.35 11.27
CA ILE A 113 -5.74 14.05 10.63
C ILE A 113 -6.99 13.19 10.37
N PHE A 114 -7.93 13.16 11.32
CA PHE A 114 -9.19 12.42 11.18
C PHE A 114 -10.12 13.11 10.21
N GLN A 115 -10.18 14.44 10.28
CA GLN A 115 -10.94 15.23 9.32
C GLN A 115 -10.46 14.90 7.88
N TYR A 116 -9.16 14.94 7.63
CA TYR A 116 -8.56 14.60 6.33
C TYR A 116 -8.97 13.22 5.85
N ARG A 117 -8.84 12.23 6.72
CA ARG A 117 -9.09 10.84 6.38
C ARG A 117 -10.56 10.58 6.09
N ILE A 118 -11.47 11.22 6.81
CA ILE A 118 -12.92 11.16 6.56
C ILE A 118 -13.24 11.73 5.18
N ILE A 119 -12.78 12.96 4.87
CA ILE A 119 -13.04 13.59 3.57
C ILE A 119 -12.42 12.77 2.43
N HIS A 120 -11.18 12.33 2.59
CA HIS A 120 -10.50 11.50 1.60
C HIS A 120 -11.25 10.18 1.35
N ASN A 121 -11.71 9.49 2.40
CA ASN A 121 -12.48 8.25 2.26
C ASN A 121 -13.84 8.48 1.60
N LEU A 122 -14.53 9.59 1.94
CA LEU A 122 -15.77 9.99 1.27
C LEU A 122 -15.54 10.27 -0.22
N LEU A 123 -14.49 11.00 -0.58
CA LEU A 123 -14.25 11.35 -1.98
C LEU A 123 -13.79 10.14 -2.82
N ILE A 124 -13.05 9.21 -2.20
CA ILE A 124 -12.73 7.93 -2.81
C ILE A 124 -13.99 7.10 -3.07
N SER A 125 -14.98 7.12 -2.17
CA SER A 125 -16.24 6.38 -2.40
C SER A 125 -17.02 6.96 -3.59
N PHE A 126 -16.86 8.25 -3.88
CA PHE A 126 -17.33 8.90 -5.12
C PHE A 126 -16.42 8.67 -6.34
N ASN A 127 -15.49 7.70 -6.30
CA ASN A 127 -14.52 7.41 -7.35
C ASN A 127 -13.59 8.58 -7.73
N LYS A 128 -13.49 9.63 -6.92
CA LYS A 128 -12.54 10.72 -7.13
C LYS A 128 -11.23 10.41 -6.40
N LYS A 129 -10.16 10.21 -7.16
CA LYS A 129 -8.81 10.18 -6.60
C LYS A 129 -8.38 11.61 -6.34
N ILE A 130 -8.02 11.90 -5.10
CA ILE A 130 -7.73 13.27 -4.67
C ILE A 130 -6.40 13.27 -3.93
N CYS A 131 -5.55 14.22 -4.28
CA CYS A 131 -4.27 14.42 -3.63
C CYS A 131 -4.45 15.17 -2.30
N PHE A 132 -3.50 14.99 -1.37
CA PHE A 132 -3.54 15.66 -0.07
C PHE A 132 -3.76 17.18 -0.18
N ASN A 133 -3.09 17.83 -1.13
CA ASN A 133 -3.22 19.27 -1.38
C ASN A 133 -4.64 19.69 -1.78
N GLU A 134 -5.37 18.85 -2.50
CA GLU A 134 -6.74 19.13 -2.92
C GLU A 134 -7.71 19.00 -1.75
N VAL A 135 -7.47 18.04 -0.85
CA VAL A 135 -8.24 17.95 0.41
C VAL A 135 -8.02 19.20 1.27
N ASN A 136 -6.80 19.72 1.36
CA ASN A 136 -6.52 20.98 2.09
C ASN A 136 -7.35 22.15 1.54
N LYS A 137 -7.44 22.27 0.21
CA LYS A 137 -8.23 23.33 -0.44
C LYS A 137 -9.72 23.21 -0.11
N ILE A 138 -10.23 21.98 -0.01
CA ILE A 138 -11.61 21.71 0.39
C ILE A 138 -11.84 22.12 1.85
N PHE A 139 -10.91 21.80 2.76
CA PHE A 139 -10.98 22.26 4.15
C PHE A 139 -11.09 23.77 4.29
N TYR A 140 -10.23 24.52 3.58
CA TYR A 140 -10.25 25.98 3.63
C TYR A 140 -11.55 26.59 3.11
N LYS A 141 -12.27 25.90 2.20
CA LYS A 141 -13.57 26.35 1.70
C LYS A 141 -14.72 26.01 2.63
N ILE A 142 -14.62 24.93 3.40
CA ILE A 142 -15.67 24.46 4.33
C ILE A 142 -15.64 25.24 5.65
N GLN A 143 -14.49 25.83 6.02
CA GLN A 143 -14.35 26.66 7.23
C GLN A 143 -14.75 28.14 7.03
N LYS A 144 -15.08 28.56 5.79
CA LYS A 144 -15.65 29.87 5.47
C LYS A 144 -17.15 29.74 5.32
#